data_AF-A0A7Y0SJB8-F1
#
_entry.id   AF-A0A7Y0SJB8-F1
#
_cell.length_a   1.000
_cell.length_b   1.000
_cell.length_c   1.000
_cell.angle_alpha   90.00
_cell.angle_beta   90.00
_cell.angle_gamma   90.00
#
_symmetry.space_group_name_H-M   'P 1'
#
loop_
_entity.id
_entity.type
_entity.pdbx_description
1 polymer ?
#
loop_
_entity_poly.entity_id
_entity_poly.type
_entity_poly.pdbx_seq_one_letter_code
_entity_poly.pdbx_strand_id
1 'polypeptide(L)' 'LNEDVINGILDRTQAESGDIILFGADKAGIVAEAMGALRLKLGKDLELTDESAWAPLWVVDFPMFEEDDEGNLHAMH' A
#
# COMPACT_ATOMS: atom_id res chain seq x y z
N LEU A 1 22.06 -2.48 1.24
CA LEU A 1 21.28 -3.64 1.73
C LEU A 1 22.24 -4.83 1.72
N ASN A 2 22.36 -5.57 2.82
CA ASN A 2 23.17 -6.81 2.82
C ASN A 2 22.37 -7.94 2.15
N GLU A 3 23.03 -9.05 1.81
CA GLU A 3 22.40 -10.17 1.12
C GLU A 3 21.21 -10.75 1.90
N ASP A 4 21.33 -10.87 3.23
CA ASP A 4 20.23 -11.39 4.06
C ASP A 4 18.97 -10.53 3.98
N VAL A 5 19.12 -9.20 3.99
CA VAL A 5 17.97 -8.29 3.85
C VAL A 5 17.39 -8.36 2.44
N ILE A 6 18.23 -8.47 1.41
CA ILE A 6 17.75 -8.60 0.02
C ILE A 6 16.96 -9.89 -0.14
N ASN A 7 17.50 -11.03 0.30
CA ASN A 7 16.83 -12.32 0.25
C ASN A 7 15.52 -12.29 1.04
N GLY A 8 15.52 -11.72 2.24
CA GLY A 8 14.31 -11.58 3.05
C GLY A 8 13.23 -10.69 2.42
N ILE A 9 13.60 -9.70 1.60
CA ILE A 9 12.64 -8.89 0.83
C ILE A 9 12.09 -9.71 -0.34
N LEU A 10 12.98 -10.35 -1.13
CA LEU A 10 12.58 -11.17 -2.28
C LEU A 10 11.61 -12.30 -1.88
N ASP A 11 11.88 -12.97 -0.76
CA ASP A 11 11.03 -14.05 -0.24
C ASP A 11 9.61 -13.55 0.14
N ARG A 12 9.52 -12.31 0.64
CA ARG A 12 8.23 -11.72 1.08
C ARG A 12 7.44 -11.12 -0.07
N THR A 13 8.11 -10.50 -1.04
CA THR A 13 7.45 -9.88 -2.19
C THR A 13 7.18 -10.86 -3.32
N GLN A 14 7.84 -12.03 -3.30
CA GLN A 14 7.79 -13.04 -4.37
C GLN A 14 8.16 -12.46 -5.74
N ALA A 15 9.11 -11.53 -5.76
CA ALA A 15 9.50 -10.84 -6.99
C ALA A 15 10.27 -11.79 -7.91
N GLU A 16 9.92 -11.77 -9.19
CA GLU A 16 10.56 -12.57 -10.23
C GLU A 16 11.54 -11.74 -11.07
N SER A 17 12.34 -12.43 -11.90
CA SER A 17 13.24 -11.75 -12.82
C SER A 17 12.45 -10.93 -13.83
N GLY A 18 12.63 -9.60 -13.79
CA GLY A 18 11.86 -8.66 -14.61
C GLY A 18 10.99 -7.72 -13.78
N ASP A 19 10.74 -8.05 -12.51
CA ASP A 19 9.97 -7.20 -11.61
C ASP A 19 10.81 -6.07 -11.00
N ILE A 20 10.10 -5.05 -10.52
CA ILE A 20 10.68 -3.91 -9.81
C ILE A 20 9.97 -3.78 -8.46
N ILE A 21 10.76 -3.68 -7.39
CA ILE A 21 10.27 -3.42 -6.03
C ILE A 21 10.44 -1.93 -5.72
N LEU A 22 9.35 -1.27 -5.34
CA LEU A 22 9.32 0.13 -4.93
C LEU A 22 9.11 0.23 -3.41
N PHE A 23 9.76 1.20 -2.77
CA PHE A 23 9.75 1.36 -1.32
C PHE A 23 9.15 2.72 -0.91
N GLY A 24 8.28 2.70 0.10
CA GLY A 24 7.87 3.87 0.87
C GLY A 24 8.30 3.71 2.32
N ALA A 25 8.94 4.72 2.90
CA ALA A 25 9.48 4.65 4.27
C ALA A 25 9.22 5.96 5.01
N ASP A 26 8.10 6.00 5.73
CA ASP A 26 7.63 7.13 6.54
C ASP A 26 6.60 6.60 7.58
N LYS A 27 5.86 7.49 8.25
CA LYS A 27 4.70 7.16 9.08
C LYS A 27 3.70 6.32 8.29
N ALA A 28 3.00 5.42 8.99
CA ALA A 28 2.06 4.47 8.38
C ALA A 28 1.02 5.14 7.47
N GLY A 29 0.42 6.25 7.90
CA GLY A 29 -0.55 6.99 7.09
C GLY A 29 0.05 7.53 5.77
N ILE A 30 1.21 8.17 5.86
CA ILE A 30 1.92 8.73 4.69
C ILE A 30 2.30 7.63 3.70
N VAL A 31 2.86 6.52 4.19
CA VAL A 31 3.24 5.38 3.33
C VAL A 31 2.02 4.74 2.70
N ALA A 32 0.94 4.52 3.46
CA ALA A 32 -0.28 3.92 2.94
C ALA A 32 -0.92 4.80 1.84
N GLU A 33 -0.95 6.12 2.03
CA GLU A 33 -1.46 7.07 1.03
C GLU A 33 -0.59 7.07 -0.23
N ALA A 34 0.72 7.27 -0.08
CA ALA A 34 1.64 7.36 -1.21
C ALA A 34 1.72 6.04 -2.01
N MET A 35 1.85 4.90 -1.33
CA MET A 35 1.91 3.59 -1.98
C MET A 35 0.56 3.18 -2.56
N GLY A 36 -0.55 3.55 -1.92
CA GLY A 36 -1.90 3.34 -2.43
C GLY A 36 -2.13 4.08 -3.75
N ALA A 37 -1.76 5.36 -3.81
CA ALA A 37 -1.84 6.17 -5.02
C ALA A 37 -0.90 5.64 -6.12
N LEU A 38 0.34 5.29 -5.77
CA LEU A 38 1.32 4.71 -6.70
C LEU A 38 0.83 3.39 -7.30
N ARG A 39 0.27 2.50 -6.48
CA ARG A 39 -0.29 1.22 -6.91
C ARG A 39 -1.40 1.42 -7.96
N LEU A 40 -2.32 2.35 -7.71
CA LEU A 40 -3.40 2.67 -8.65
C LEU A 40 -2.86 3.26 -9.96
N LYS A 41 -1.89 4.18 -9.87
CA LYS A 41 -1.29 4.80 -11.05
C LYS A 41 -0.58 3.77 -11.93
N LEU A 42 0.30 2.96 -11.35
CA LEU A 42 1.03 1.91 -12.10
C LEU A 42 0.09 0.85 -12.66
N GLY A 43 -0.95 0.48 -11.91
CA GLY A 43 -1.96 -0.46 -12.39
C GLY A 43 -2.69 0.02 -13.65
N LYS A 44 -2.80 1.33 -13.86
CA LYS A 44 -3.36 1.92 -15.09
C LYS A 44 -2.30 2.15 -16.16
N ASP A 45 -1.17 2.78 -15.81
CA ASP A 45 -0.10 3.11 -16.75
C ASP A 45 0.51 1.86 -17.41
N LEU A 46 0.51 0.71 -16.70
CA LEU A 46 1.00 -0.57 -17.18
C LEU A 46 -0.11 -1.53 -17.63
N GLU A 47 -1.37 -1.08 -17.68
CA GLU A 47 -2.53 -1.87 -18.13
C GLU A 47 -2.73 -3.19 -17.34
N LEU A 48 -2.39 -3.20 -16.04
CA LEU A 48 -2.51 -4.38 -15.16
C LEU A 48 -3.88 -4.48 -14.50
N THR A 49 -4.61 -3.37 -14.40
CA THR A 49 -5.96 -3.34 -13.82
C THR A 49 -6.98 -3.75 -14.87
N ASP A 50 -7.77 -4.78 -14.58
CA ASP A 50 -8.95 -5.09 -15.40
C ASP A 50 -10.07 -4.07 -15.13
N GLU A 51 -10.20 -3.10 -16.04
CA GLU A 51 -11.23 -2.05 -15.94
C GLU A 51 -12.65 -2.54 -16.25
N SER A 52 -12.80 -3.76 -16.77
CA SER A 52 -14.12 -4.36 -17.04
C SER A 52 -14.64 -5.19 -15.87
N ALA A 53 -13.75 -5.60 -14.96
CA ALA A 53 -14.11 -6.41 -13.80
C ALA A 53 -14.89 -5.61 -12.75
N TRP A 54 -15.90 -6.26 -12.18
CA TRP A 54 -16.63 -5.75 -11.02
C TRP A 54 -16.18 -6.48 -9.75
N ALA A 55 -15.57 -5.76 -8.81
CA ALA A 55 -14.97 -6.31 -7.60
C ALA A 55 -15.55 -5.67 -6.32
N PRO A 56 -16.81 -5.99 -5.94
CA PRO A 56 -17.43 -5.46 -4.73
C PRO A 56 -16.77 -6.05 -3.48
N LEU A 57 -16.63 -5.23 -2.43
CA LEU A 57 -16.18 -5.68 -1.12
C LEU A 57 -16.78 -4.82 -0.01
N TRP A 58 -16.82 -5.38 1.21
CA TRP A 58 -17.19 -4.65 2.42
C TRP A 58 -15.96 -4.46 3.28
N VAL A 59 -15.72 -3.22 3.69
CA VAL A 59 -14.75 -2.92 4.75
C VAL A 59 -15.54 -2.75 6.04
N VAL A 60 -15.19 -3.55 7.04
CA VAL A 60 -15.81 -3.57 8.37
C VAL A 60 -14.74 -3.24 9.42
N ASP A 61 -15.16 -3.04 10.66
CA ASP A 61 -14.27 -2.77 11.80
C ASP A 61 -13.37 -1.53 11.61
N PHE A 62 -13.94 -0.47 11.04
CA PHE A 62 -13.28 0.84 11.06
C PHE A 62 -13.05 1.31 12.51
N PRO A 63 -11.92 1.98 12.79
CA PRO A 63 -11.69 2.56 14.10
C PRO A 63 -12.78 3.60 14.42
N MET A 64 -13.17 3.68 15.69
CA MET A 64 -14.16 4.66 16.14
C MET A 64 -13.62 6.10 16.07
N PHE A 65 -12.31 6.26 16.32
CA PHE A 65 -11.62 7.54 16.34
C PHE A 65 -10.35 7.48 15.49
N GLU A 66 -9.96 8.61 14.93
CA GLU A 66 -8.66 8.83 14.30
C GLU A 66 -7.93 9.95 15.03
N GLU A 67 -6.62 9.77 15.21
CA GLU A 67 -5.73 10.72 15.87
C GLU A 67 -5.08 11.62 14.82
N ASP A 68 -5.14 12.93 15.01
CA ASP A 68 -4.41 13.89 14.18
C ASP A 68 -2.94 14.03 14.59
N ASP A 69 -2.15 14.77 13.80
CA ASP A 69 -0.73 15.00 14.10
C ASP A 69 -0.48 15.80 15.40
N GLU A 70 -1.52 16.40 16.00
CA GLU A 70 -1.46 17.13 17.28
C GLU A 70 -1.90 16.26 18.48
N GLY A 71 -2.34 15.02 18.23
CA GLY A 71 -2.80 14.07 19.24
C GLY A 71 -4.29 14.18 19.60
N ASN A 72 -5.08 14.96 18.86
CA ASN A 72 -6.52 15.05 19.10
C ASN A 72 -7.25 13.90 18.39
N LEU A 73 -8.30 13.40 19.04
CA LEU A 73 -9.15 12.35 18.50
C LEU A 73 -10.40 12.94 17.84
N HIS A 74 -10.62 12.57 16.57
CA HIS A 74 -11.82 12.91 15.82
C HIS A 74 -12.65 11.65 15.55
N ALA A 75 -13.98 11.79 15.56
CA ALA A 75 -14.86 10.68 15.20
C ALA A 75 -14.75 10.40 13.69
N MET A 76 -14.63 9.12 13.33
CA MET A 76 -14.46 8.69 11.93
C MET A 76 -15.75 8.77 11.09
N HIS A 77 -16.90 8.95 11.75
CA HIS A 77 -18.24 8.94 11.14
C HIS A 77 -19.11 10.06 11.70
#